data_AF-A0A357HX17-F1
#
_entry.id   AF-A0A357HX17-F1
#
_cell.length_a   1.000
_cell.length_b   1.000
_cell.length_c   1.000
_cell.angle_alpha   90.00
_cell.angle_beta   90.00
_cell.angle_gamma   90.00
#
_symmetry.space_group_name_H-M   'P 1'
#
loop_
_entity.id
_entity.type
_entity.pdbx_description
1 polymer ?
#
loop_
_entity_poly.entity_id
_entity_poly.type
_entity_poly.pdbx_seq_one_letter_code
_entity_poly.pdbx_strand_id
1 'polypeptide(L)'
;MSLITVKSRAKEGFALVIALSLMAFVLLLLLSVSTLVSVETSLATSNLTKLLAQQNARLSMLIAVGELQKYTGPDQRTTARSDMDVSLANTTSGSGRWIGAYGNAGLADYEQSPSEVSATIVAASDSKGSQAKLLNWLVSGNESTAFNPAVDVGVDGNIQSAPSEFEFAPNALVSGLNSDSSGLTNTITLQGKSNSAQPARILVGPNTVGDSPSDFVAAPLVEIPGGRASAAPGRYAWWVGDENMKARVNLPMVEEVNKYRAFVVSQRDAVELIDAVHKADETTLDSADMLDPQGDDGLYDPSDARLPEIFSTELLPLLTPAASGDLETFAQYRFHDVSARSQSVLSDTYAGGLKKDLSALLATGSTEP
;
A
#
# COMPACT_ATOMS: atom_id res chain seq x y z
N MET A 1 22.37 102.31 32.74
CA MET A 1 22.48 101.55 31.46
C MET A 1 22.87 100.13 31.83
N SER A 2 21.88 99.25 32.04
CA SER A 2 22.09 97.89 32.54
C SER A 2 22.23 96.92 31.37
N LEU A 3 23.38 96.26 31.26
CA LEU A 3 23.66 95.24 30.24
C LEU A 3 22.91 93.94 30.60
N ILE A 4 21.91 93.61 29.78
CA ILE A 4 21.21 92.32 29.87
C ILE A 4 22.10 91.25 29.26
N THR A 5 22.71 90.41 30.10
CA THR A 5 23.45 89.21 29.65
C THR A 5 22.46 88.09 29.33
N VAL A 6 22.28 87.78 28.04
CA VAL A 6 21.46 86.65 27.59
C VAL A 6 22.21 85.34 27.87
N LYS A 7 21.71 84.55 28.83
CA LYS A 7 22.23 83.22 29.14
C LYS A 7 21.79 82.24 28.06
N SER A 8 22.73 81.79 27.22
CA SER A 8 22.55 80.68 26.27
C SER A 8 22.07 79.43 27.02
N ARG A 9 20.84 78.97 26.74
CA ARG A 9 20.37 77.65 27.18
C ARG A 9 20.97 76.61 26.24
N ALA A 10 21.83 75.75 26.77
CA ALA A 10 22.41 74.64 26.01
C ALA A 10 21.31 73.67 25.54
N LYS A 11 21.44 73.19 24.30
CA LYS A 11 20.53 72.24 23.62
C LYS A 11 20.67 70.81 24.15
N GLU A 12 20.42 70.57 25.43
CA GLU A 12 20.65 69.25 26.05
C GLU A 12 19.59 68.19 25.67
N GLY A 13 18.38 68.59 25.27
CA GLY A 13 17.32 67.65 24.87
C GLY A 13 17.48 67.03 23.46
N PHE A 14 18.16 67.71 22.53
CA PHE A 14 18.30 67.25 21.14
C PHE A 14 19.28 66.07 21.01
N ALA A 15 20.36 66.08 21.79
CA ALA A 15 21.32 64.98 21.84
C ALA A 15 20.68 63.69 22.38
N LEU A 16 19.79 63.81 23.38
CA LEU A 16 19.07 62.67 23.93
C LEU A 16 18.11 62.04 22.92
N VAL A 17 17.35 62.85 22.17
CA VAL A 17 16.43 62.34 21.14
C VAL A 17 17.19 61.63 20.01
N ILE A 18 18.34 62.15 19.58
CA ILE A 18 19.19 61.50 18.57
C ILE A 18 19.80 60.20 19.13
N ALA A 19 20.25 60.20 20.39
CA ALA A 19 20.78 58.99 21.01
C ALA A 19 19.70 57.90 21.15
N LEU A 20 18.48 58.29 21.51
CA LEU A 20 17.36 57.37 21.70
C LEU A 20 16.82 56.86 20.36
N SER A 21 16.76 57.70 19.32
CA SER A 21 16.41 57.26 17.97
C SER A 21 17.47 56.35 17.36
N LEU A 22 18.77 56.62 17.62
CA LEU A 22 19.86 55.76 17.15
C LEU A 22 19.88 54.42 17.89
N MET A 23 19.68 54.40 19.21
CA MET A 23 19.53 53.14 19.96
C MET A 23 18.30 52.35 19.52
N ALA A 24 17.15 53.01 19.31
CA ALA A 24 15.95 52.35 18.81
C ALA A 24 16.15 51.77 17.40
N PHE A 25 16.83 52.52 16.52
CA PHE A 25 17.16 52.04 15.17
C PHE A 25 18.11 50.83 15.20
N VAL A 26 19.16 50.88 16.02
CA VAL A 26 20.10 49.76 16.20
C VAL A 26 19.37 48.53 16.76
N LEU A 27 18.47 48.71 17.72
CA LEU A 27 17.70 47.61 18.31
C LEU A 27 16.76 46.98 17.28
N LEU A 28 16.06 47.78 16.48
CA LEU A 28 15.24 47.29 15.37
C LEU A 28 16.06 46.53 14.32
N LEU A 29 17.26 47.03 14.00
CA LEU A 29 18.16 46.38 13.06
C LEU A 29 18.63 45.02 13.58
N LEU A 30 19.03 44.94 14.85
CA LEU A 30 19.43 43.68 15.49
C LEU A 30 18.26 42.69 15.55
N LEU A 31 17.05 43.16 15.88
CA LEU A 31 15.86 42.31 15.89
C LEU A 31 15.54 41.77 14.49
N SER A 32 15.60 42.62 13.46
CA SER A 32 15.35 42.22 12.07
C SER A 32 16.36 41.20 11.56
N VAL A 33 17.64 41.35 11.88
CA VAL A 33 18.67 40.38 11.47
C VAL A 33 18.49 39.07 12.24
N SER A 34 18.19 39.15 13.54
CA SER A 34 17.95 37.97 14.37
C SER A 34 16.72 37.16 13.91
N THR A 35 15.61 37.82 13.59
CA THR A 35 14.41 37.14 13.08
C THR A 35 14.66 36.52 11.71
N LEU A 36 15.38 37.21 10.82
CA LEU A 36 15.75 36.66 9.51
C LEU A 36 16.59 35.39 9.66
N VAL A 37 17.63 35.41 10.49
CA VAL A 37 18.48 34.24 10.76
C VAL A 37 17.67 33.10 11.39
N SER A 38 16.75 33.40 12.30
CA SER A 38 15.89 32.37 12.91
C SER A 38 14.94 31.72 11.89
N VAL A 39 14.41 32.49 10.94
CA VAL A 39 13.54 31.95 9.87
C VAL A 39 14.35 31.13 8.88
N GLU A 40 15.53 31.62 8.47
CA GLU A 40 16.41 30.89 7.55
C GLU A 40 16.90 29.56 8.15
N THR A 41 17.25 29.54 9.43
CA THR A 41 17.67 28.31 10.13
C THR A 41 16.52 27.31 10.28
N SER A 42 15.30 27.77 10.58
CA SER A 42 14.10 26.92 10.62
C SER A 42 13.76 26.34 9.24
N LEU A 43 13.84 27.16 8.19
CA LEU A 43 13.61 26.73 6.80
C LEU A 43 14.68 25.72 6.34
N ALA A 44 15.95 25.97 6.64
CA ALA A 44 17.04 25.04 6.32
C ALA A 44 16.86 23.69 7.00
N THR A 45 16.45 23.69 8.27
CA THR A 45 16.14 22.47 9.03
C THR A 45 14.94 21.73 8.44
N SER A 46 13.89 22.46 8.04
CA SER A 46 12.70 21.88 7.40
C SER A 46 13.04 21.25 6.04
N ASN A 47 13.87 21.91 5.24
CA ASN A 47 14.36 21.35 3.97
C ASN A 47 15.22 20.11 4.20
N LEU A 48 16.11 20.13 5.19
CA LEU A 48 16.97 19.00 5.53
C LEU A 48 16.14 17.78 6.00
N THR A 49 15.17 17.99 6.88
CA THR A 49 14.29 16.90 7.35
C THR A 49 13.43 16.32 6.22
N LYS A 50 12.93 17.17 5.30
CA LYS A 50 12.23 16.70 4.09
C LYS A 50 13.13 15.85 3.19
N LEU A 51 14.38 16.27 2.95
CA LEU A 51 15.34 15.51 2.16
C LEU A 51 15.67 14.16 2.81
N LEU A 52 15.87 14.14 4.13
CA LEU A 52 16.10 12.88 4.86
C LEU A 52 14.88 11.95 4.78
N ALA A 53 13.66 12.47 4.93
CA ALA A 53 12.45 11.68 4.77
C ALA A 53 12.32 11.09 3.36
N GLN A 54 12.63 11.88 2.32
CA GLN A 54 12.63 11.40 0.93
C GLN A 54 13.70 10.34 0.67
N GLN A 55 14.90 10.48 1.24
CA GLN A 55 15.96 9.47 1.14
C GLN A 55 15.57 8.17 1.84
N ASN A 56 15.00 8.26 3.04
CA ASN A 56 14.50 7.09 3.78
C ASN A 56 13.37 6.39 3.02
N ALA A 57 12.43 7.16 2.45
CA ALA A 57 11.35 6.61 1.64
C ALA A 57 11.87 5.92 0.37
N ARG A 58 12.86 6.52 -0.30
CA ARG A 58 13.50 5.91 -1.48
C ARG A 58 14.24 4.63 -1.13
N LEU A 59 14.97 4.60 0.00
CA LEU A 59 15.60 3.39 0.50
C LEU A 59 14.54 2.31 0.80
N SER A 60 13.47 2.67 1.51
CA SER A 60 12.33 1.80 1.81
C SER A 60 11.75 1.16 0.55
N MET A 61 11.52 1.97 -0.49
CA MET A 61 11.02 1.50 -1.78
C MET A 61 11.99 0.51 -2.44
N LEU A 62 13.30 0.78 -2.42
CA LEU A 62 14.30 -0.13 -2.98
C LEU A 62 14.36 -1.45 -2.22
N ILE A 63 14.23 -1.42 -0.90
CA ILE A 63 14.13 -2.63 -0.06
C ILE A 63 12.87 -3.41 -0.40
N ALA A 64 11.71 -2.75 -0.45
CA ALA A 64 10.44 -3.39 -0.78
C ALA A 64 10.47 -4.06 -2.16
N VAL A 65 11.05 -3.41 -3.18
CA VAL A 65 11.23 -4.00 -4.52
C VAL A 65 12.20 -5.19 -4.48
N GLY A 66 13.27 -5.12 -3.68
CA GLY A 66 14.20 -6.23 -3.49
C GLY A 66 13.54 -7.45 -2.85
N GLU A 67 12.78 -7.24 -1.77
CA GLU A 67 12.01 -8.32 -1.12
C GLU A 67 10.94 -8.87 -2.09
N LEU A 68 10.22 -8.02 -2.81
CA LEU A 68 9.26 -8.45 -3.84
C LEU A 68 9.93 -9.34 -4.88
N GLN A 69 11.03 -8.89 -5.49
CA GLN A 69 11.76 -9.68 -6.49
C GLN A 69 12.31 -10.99 -5.91
N LYS A 70 12.78 -10.99 -4.66
CA LYS A 70 13.31 -12.17 -3.98
C LYS A 70 12.26 -13.26 -3.79
N TYR A 71 11.04 -12.92 -3.35
CA TYR A 71 10.01 -13.92 -3.06
C TYR A 71 8.98 -14.14 -4.17
N THR A 72 8.76 -13.16 -5.05
CA THR A 72 7.74 -13.23 -6.12
C THR A 72 8.33 -13.18 -7.53
N GLY A 73 9.66 -13.22 -7.67
CA GLY A 73 10.32 -13.17 -8.97
C GLY A 73 10.05 -14.40 -9.86
N PRO A 74 10.22 -15.64 -9.36
CA PRO A 74 9.91 -16.84 -10.15
C PRO A 74 8.42 -16.99 -10.49
N ASP A 75 8.10 -17.53 -11.67
CA ASP A 75 6.72 -17.66 -12.18
C ASP A 75 5.82 -18.59 -11.34
N GLN A 76 6.42 -19.47 -10.54
CA GLN A 76 5.72 -20.38 -9.61
C GLN A 76 5.41 -19.74 -8.26
N ARG A 77 5.50 -18.41 -8.17
CA ARG A 77 5.16 -17.66 -6.96
C ARG A 77 3.77 -17.10 -7.09
N THR A 78 3.07 -17.04 -5.98
CA THR A 78 1.71 -16.51 -5.91
C THR A 78 1.60 -15.65 -4.67
N THR A 79 0.98 -14.49 -4.81
CA THR A 79 0.67 -13.60 -3.70
C THR A 79 -0.76 -13.87 -3.22
N ALA A 80 -0.99 -13.74 -1.92
CA ALA A 80 -2.33 -13.77 -1.37
C ALA A 80 -2.41 -12.89 -0.12
N ARG A 81 -3.57 -12.26 0.07
CA ARG A 81 -3.86 -11.46 1.27
C ARG A 81 -4.06 -12.35 2.50
N SER A 82 -3.70 -11.85 3.67
CA SER A 82 -3.82 -12.57 4.94
C SER A 82 -5.27 -12.80 5.37
N ASP A 83 -6.18 -11.90 5.03
CA ASP A 83 -7.62 -12.01 5.32
C ASP A 83 -8.36 -13.11 4.54
N MET A 84 -7.69 -13.78 3.59
CA MET A 84 -8.22 -15.01 3.01
C MET A 84 -8.40 -16.09 4.11
N ASP A 85 -7.63 -16.00 5.19
CA ASP A 85 -7.96 -16.70 6.43
C ASP A 85 -9.08 -15.93 7.16
N VAL A 86 -10.26 -16.54 7.23
CA VAL A 86 -11.46 -15.97 7.88
C VAL A 86 -11.20 -15.57 9.34
N SER A 87 -10.25 -16.23 10.02
CA SER A 87 -9.87 -15.87 11.38
C SER A 87 -9.10 -14.54 11.48
N LEU A 88 -8.52 -14.07 10.38
CA LEU A 88 -7.82 -12.80 10.25
C LEU A 88 -8.70 -11.69 9.66
N ALA A 89 -9.66 -12.05 8.81
CA ALA A 89 -10.58 -11.12 8.13
C ALA A 89 -11.41 -10.23 9.07
N ASN A 90 -11.80 -10.76 10.24
CA ASN A 90 -12.67 -10.09 11.21
C ASN A 90 -11.94 -9.60 12.46
N THR A 91 -10.61 -9.56 12.42
CA THR A 91 -9.84 -9.00 13.54
C THR A 91 -9.65 -7.51 13.33
N THR A 92 -9.80 -6.72 14.39
CA THR A 92 -9.50 -5.27 14.40
C THR A 92 -8.00 -4.96 14.25
N SER A 93 -7.22 -5.95 13.84
CA SER A 93 -5.78 -5.88 13.63
C SER A 93 -5.57 -5.31 12.23
N GLY A 94 -5.08 -4.06 12.12
CA GLY A 94 -4.69 -3.42 10.84
C GLY A 94 -3.53 -4.11 10.09
N SER A 95 -3.31 -5.39 10.36
CA SER A 95 -2.42 -6.33 9.72
C SER A 95 -3.17 -7.38 8.88
N GLY A 96 -4.51 -7.41 8.95
CA GLY A 96 -5.36 -8.34 8.18
C GLY A 96 -5.29 -8.15 6.66
N ARG A 97 -4.82 -6.99 6.18
CA ARG A 97 -4.66 -6.67 4.76
C ARG A 97 -3.22 -6.85 4.24
N TRP A 98 -2.35 -7.58 4.98
CA TRP A 98 -0.98 -7.86 4.54
C TRP A 98 -0.93 -8.88 3.40
N ILE A 99 0.10 -8.77 2.54
CA ILE A 99 0.31 -9.70 1.41
C ILE A 99 1.38 -10.72 1.78
N GLY A 100 1.04 -11.99 1.66
CA GLY A 100 1.98 -13.11 1.75
C GLY A 100 2.45 -13.52 0.37
N ALA A 101 3.75 -13.81 0.25
CA ALA A 101 4.32 -14.46 -0.92
C ALA A 101 4.40 -15.97 -0.68
N TYR A 102 3.82 -16.75 -1.57
CA TYR A 102 3.73 -18.20 -1.48
C TYR A 102 4.47 -18.84 -2.67
N GLY A 103 5.08 -19.99 -2.44
CA GLY A 103 5.58 -20.86 -3.49
C GLY A 103 4.95 -22.24 -3.41
N ASN A 104 5.10 -23.03 -4.48
CA ASN A 104 4.59 -24.39 -4.53
C ASN A 104 5.66 -25.40 -4.07
N ALA A 105 5.33 -26.32 -3.16
CA ALA A 105 6.22 -27.42 -2.80
C ALA A 105 6.25 -28.58 -3.83
N GLY A 106 5.18 -28.75 -4.60
CA GLY A 106 5.06 -29.81 -5.60
C GLY A 106 6.09 -29.67 -6.72
N LEU A 107 6.70 -30.80 -7.11
CA LEU A 107 7.61 -30.86 -8.25
C LEU A 107 6.80 -31.00 -9.54
N ALA A 108 7.02 -30.11 -10.50
CA ALA A 108 6.39 -30.18 -11.80
C ALA A 108 7.24 -31.03 -12.76
N ASP A 109 6.80 -32.26 -12.99
CA ASP A 109 7.40 -33.18 -13.96
C ASP A 109 6.34 -33.59 -15.00
N TYR A 110 6.54 -33.14 -16.24
CA TYR A 110 5.62 -33.38 -17.35
C TYR A 110 5.73 -34.79 -17.96
N GLU A 111 6.71 -35.59 -17.55
CA GLU A 111 6.84 -36.99 -17.99
C GLU A 111 6.04 -37.95 -17.10
N GLN A 112 5.54 -37.49 -15.95
CA GLN A 112 4.76 -38.29 -15.02
C GLN A 112 3.40 -38.69 -15.60
N SER A 113 3.00 -39.94 -15.36
CA SER A 113 1.62 -40.37 -15.62
C SER A 113 0.63 -39.64 -14.70
N PRO A 114 -0.65 -39.51 -15.08
CA PRO A 114 -1.66 -38.86 -14.22
C PRO A 114 -1.76 -39.42 -12.79
N SER A 115 -1.52 -40.73 -12.62
CA SER A 115 -1.48 -41.37 -11.29
C SER A 115 -0.28 -40.94 -10.45
N GLU A 116 0.88 -40.73 -11.08
CA GLU A 116 2.10 -40.28 -10.41
C GLU A 116 2.00 -38.80 -10.03
N VAL A 117 1.46 -37.96 -10.92
CA VAL A 117 1.17 -36.55 -10.61
C VAL A 117 0.25 -36.43 -9.39
N SER A 118 -0.83 -37.22 -9.37
CA SER A 118 -1.74 -37.22 -8.22
C SER A 118 -1.04 -37.65 -6.92
N ALA A 119 -0.15 -38.64 -6.96
CA ALA A 119 0.60 -39.08 -5.80
C ALA A 119 1.59 -38.00 -5.31
N THR A 120 2.31 -37.35 -6.23
CA THR A 120 3.25 -36.25 -5.95
C THR A 120 2.55 -35.07 -5.29
N ILE A 121 1.40 -34.67 -5.84
CA ILE A 121 0.56 -33.60 -5.29
C ILE A 121 0.16 -33.92 -3.85
N VAL A 122 -0.40 -35.11 -3.61
CA VAL A 122 -0.86 -35.52 -2.28
C VAL A 122 0.30 -35.60 -1.28
N ALA A 123 1.47 -36.05 -1.71
CA ALA A 123 2.65 -36.14 -0.86
C ALA A 123 3.22 -34.76 -0.46
N ALA A 124 3.10 -33.76 -1.33
CA ALA A 124 3.57 -32.39 -1.08
C ALA A 124 2.54 -31.51 -0.35
N SER A 125 1.28 -31.93 -0.31
CA SER A 125 0.19 -31.22 0.34
C SER A 125 0.26 -31.24 1.87
N ASP A 126 -0.18 -30.15 2.50
CA ASP A 126 -0.42 -30.07 3.93
C ASP A 126 -1.71 -30.80 4.35
N SER A 127 -2.08 -30.72 5.64
CA SER A 127 -3.31 -31.33 6.17
C SER A 127 -4.60 -30.79 5.57
N LYS A 128 -4.55 -29.63 4.88
CA LYS A 128 -5.67 -29.03 4.16
C LYS A 128 -5.65 -29.38 2.67
N GLY A 129 -4.69 -30.19 2.22
CA GLY A 129 -4.53 -30.56 0.81
C GLY A 129 -3.75 -29.52 -0.02
N SER A 130 -3.19 -28.48 0.60
CA SER A 130 -2.49 -27.39 -0.09
C SER A 130 -0.99 -27.64 -0.20
N GLN A 131 -0.43 -27.44 -1.39
CA GLN A 131 1.03 -27.48 -1.61
C GLN A 131 1.69 -26.11 -1.40
N ALA A 132 0.91 -25.07 -1.12
CA ALA A 132 1.43 -23.72 -0.96
C ALA A 132 2.26 -23.61 0.32
N LYS A 133 3.44 -23.01 0.21
CA LYS A 133 4.33 -22.69 1.31
C LYS A 133 4.52 -21.18 1.38
N LEU A 134 4.20 -20.59 2.53
CA LEU A 134 4.44 -19.19 2.80
C LEU A 134 5.95 -18.94 2.90
N LEU A 135 6.45 -17.98 2.10
CA LEU A 135 7.86 -17.60 2.06
C LEU A 135 8.15 -16.36 2.91
N ASN A 136 7.29 -15.36 2.81
CA ASN A 136 7.37 -14.14 3.62
C ASN A 136 6.06 -13.34 3.59
N TRP A 137 5.82 -12.51 4.60
CA TRP A 137 4.87 -11.40 4.53
C TRP A 137 5.61 -10.15 4.01
N LEU A 138 5.08 -9.55 2.95
CA LEU A 138 5.70 -8.42 2.25
C LEU A 138 5.44 -7.10 2.99
N VAL A 139 6.10 -6.95 4.13
CA VAL A 139 6.03 -5.78 5.02
C VAL A 139 7.40 -5.51 5.63
N SER A 140 7.67 -4.26 5.98
CA SER A 140 8.90 -3.87 6.69
C SER A 140 9.05 -4.61 8.02
N GLY A 141 10.29 -4.87 8.42
CA GLY A 141 10.64 -5.65 9.61
C GLY A 141 10.78 -7.16 9.35
N ASN A 142 10.25 -7.66 8.23
CA ASN A 142 10.38 -9.06 7.81
C ASN A 142 11.48 -9.29 6.76
N GLU A 143 12.47 -8.40 6.64
CA GLU A 143 13.54 -8.53 5.64
C GLU A 143 14.55 -9.66 5.96
N SER A 144 14.56 -10.15 7.20
CA SER A 144 15.58 -11.10 7.71
C SER A 144 15.09 -12.55 7.80
N THR A 145 14.15 -12.96 6.94
CA THR A 145 13.68 -14.36 6.92
C THR A 145 14.79 -15.34 6.55
N ALA A 146 14.68 -16.57 7.05
CA ALA A 146 15.62 -17.65 6.79
C ALA A 146 15.54 -18.24 5.37
N PHE A 147 14.76 -17.64 4.47
CA PHE A 147 14.61 -18.13 3.10
C PHE A 147 15.69 -17.58 2.17
N ASN A 148 16.35 -18.50 1.47
CA ASN A 148 17.34 -18.23 0.44
C ASN A 148 16.96 -18.93 -0.88
N PRO A 149 16.51 -18.17 -1.89
CA PRO A 149 16.13 -18.72 -3.20
C PRO A 149 17.21 -19.56 -3.89
N ALA A 150 18.48 -19.39 -3.54
CA ALA A 150 19.58 -20.13 -4.16
C ALA A 150 19.74 -21.58 -3.66
N VAL A 151 19.17 -21.91 -2.50
CA VAL A 151 19.34 -23.23 -1.85
C VAL A 151 18.03 -23.87 -1.42
N ASP A 152 17.01 -23.06 -1.13
CA ASP A 152 15.71 -23.55 -0.64
C ASP A 152 14.71 -23.85 -1.77
N VAL A 153 15.15 -23.68 -3.01
CA VAL A 153 14.36 -23.84 -4.24
C VAL A 153 15.00 -24.92 -5.11
N GLY A 154 14.19 -25.86 -5.59
CA GLY A 154 14.63 -26.93 -6.49
C GLY A 154 14.83 -26.46 -7.94
N VAL A 155 15.27 -27.39 -8.79
CA VAL A 155 15.63 -27.12 -10.20
C VAL A 155 14.49 -26.53 -11.02
N ASP A 156 13.25 -26.89 -10.71
CA ASP A 156 12.07 -26.39 -11.40
C ASP A 156 11.40 -25.23 -10.67
N GLY A 157 11.96 -24.71 -9.56
CA GLY A 157 11.37 -23.59 -8.83
C GLY A 157 10.52 -23.99 -7.61
N ASN A 158 10.36 -25.29 -7.36
CA ASN A 158 9.57 -25.82 -6.25
C ASN A 158 10.25 -25.56 -4.90
N ILE A 159 9.46 -25.31 -3.86
CA ILE A 159 9.94 -24.97 -2.52
C ILE A 159 10.31 -26.23 -1.77
N GLN A 160 11.61 -26.41 -1.50
CA GLN A 160 12.15 -27.53 -0.74
C GLN A 160 12.16 -27.24 0.76
N SER A 161 12.44 -25.98 1.12
CA SER A 161 12.50 -25.51 2.49
C SER A 161 11.79 -24.16 2.59
N ALA A 162 10.86 -24.04 3.54
CA ALA A 162 10.12 -22.80 3.78
C ALA A 162 10.34 -22.34 5.23
N PRO A 163 10.39 -21.03 5.50
CA PRO A 163 10.44 -20.53 6.87
C PRO A 163 9.23 -20.97 7.69
N SER A 164 9.45 -21.32 8.95
CA SER A 164 8.39 -21.67 9.91
C SER A 164 8.00 -20.51 10.83
N GLU A 165 8.83 -19.46 10.89
CA GLU A 165 8.64 -18.30 11.75
C GLU A 165 8.97 -17.00 11.01
N PHE A 166 8.21 -15.95 11.32
CA PHE A 166 8.37 -14.60 10.81
C PHE A 166 8.50 -13.64 11.99
N GLU A 167 9.28 -12.55 11.85
CA GLU A 167 9.41 -11.58 12.96
C GLU A 167 8.05 -10.93 13.26
N PHE A 168 7.29 -10.60 12.21
CA PHE A 168 5.93 -10.10 12.30
C PHE A 168 4.99 -10.96 11.49
N ALA A 169 3.80 -11.22 12.03
CA ALA A 169 2.75 -12.00 11.41
C ALA A 169 1.42 -11.24 11.45
N PRO A 170 0.48 -11.49 10.52
CA PRO A 170 -0.76 -10.74 10.44
C PRO A 170 -1.71 -10.97 11.61
N ASN A 171 -1.56 -12.07 12.36
CA ASN A 171 -2.27 -12.32 13.61
C ASN A 171 -1.66 -11.61 14.84
N ALA A 172 -0.54 -10.90 14.67
CA ALA A 172 0.10 -10.19 15.76
C ALA A 172 -0.78 -9.06 16.31
N LEU A 173 -0.71 -8.82 17.61
CA LEU A 173 -1.45 -7.74 18.25
C LEU A 173 -0.95 -6.37 17.75
N VAL A 174 -1.88 -5.56 17.22
CA VAL A 174 -1.67 -4.15 16.92
C VAL A 174 -2.25 -3.32 18.06
N SER A 175 -1.40 -2.64 18.82
CA SER A 175 -1.84 -1.79 19.94
C SER A 175 -1.90 -0.33 19.53
N GLY A 176 -2.94 0.38 19.96
CA GLY A 176 -3.10 1.82 19.73
C GLY A 176 -3.69 2.20 18.37
N LEU A 177 -4.21 1.24 17.60
CA LEU A 177 -4.92 1.46 16.34
C LEU A 177 -6.41 1.65 16.59
N ASN A 178 -6.99 2.74 16.09
CA ASN A 178 -8.41 3.08 16.16
C ASN A 178 -8.82 3.94 14.96
N SER A 179 -10.12 4.21 14.79
CA SER A 179 -10.67 4.99 13.67
C SER A 179 -10.07 6.40 13.54
N ASP A 180 -9.66 7.01 14.66
CA ASP A 180 -9.06 8.36 14.67
C ASP A 180 -7.54 8.35 14.37
N SER A 181 -6.96 7.18 14.16
CA SER A 181 -5.52 7.04 13.93
C SER A 181 -5.14 7.55 12.55
N SER A 182 -4.07 8.34 12.46
CA SER A 182 -3.56 8.89 11.20
C SER A 182 -2.14 8.42 10.92
N GLY A 183 -1.59 8.74 9.74
CA GLY A 183 -0.18 8.50 9.42
C GLY A 183 0.81 9.18 10.38
N LEU A 184 0.36 10.15 11.19
CA LEU A 184 1.17 10.84 12.20
C LEU A 184 1.06 10.21 13.60
N THR A 185 0.18 9.22 13.79
CA THR A 185 0.01 8.54 15.09
C THR A 185 1.28 7.76 15.44
N ASN A 186 1.96 8.18 16.51
CA ASN A 186 3.24 7.63 16.92
C ASN A 186 3.16 6.58 18.04
N THR A 187 1.95 6.31 18.55
CA THR A 187 1.67 5.38 19.67
C THR A 187 1.44 3.94 19.22
N ILE A 188 1.37 3.69 17.91
CA ILE A 188 1.05 2.38 17.37
C ILE A 188 2.25 1.46 17.52
N THR A 189 1.97 0.26 18.03
CA THR A 189 2.97 -0.80 18.18
C THR A 189 2.46 -2.12 17.62
N LEU A 190 3.38 -2.90 17.06
CA LEU A 190 3.15 -4.25 16.56
C LEU A 190 3.95 -5.24 17.39
N GLN A 191 3.33 -6.34 17.77
CA GLN A 191 4.00 -7.39 18.52
C GLN A 191 4.84 -8.26 17.56
N GLY A 192 6.15 -8.32 17.78
CA GLY A 192 7.02 -9.27 17.10
C GLY A 192 6.93 -10.68 17.70
N LYS A 193 7.51 -11.68 17.04
CA LYS A 193 7.52 -13.09 17.49
C LYS A 193 8.10 -13.31 18.89
N SER A 194 9.00 -12.43 19.31
CA SER A 194 9.59 -12.41 20.65
C SER A 194 8.65 -11.85 21.73
N ASN A 195 7.39 -11.56 21.39
CA ASN A 195 6.43 -10.81 22.19
C ASN A 195 6.88 -9.38 22.53
N SER A 196 7.88 -8.86 21.80
CA SER A 196 8.36 -7.48 21.94
C SER A 196 7.44 -6.53 21.17
N ALA A 197 6.98 -5.46 21.82
CA ALA A 197 6.23 -4.40 21.15
C ALA A 197 7.20 -3.48 20.39
N GLN A 198 7.10 -3.47 19.07
CA GLN A 198 7.92 -2.65 18.19
C GLN A 198 7.11 -1.48 17.63
N PRO A 199 7.70 -0.28 17.45
CA PRO A 199 7.00 0.86 16.85
C PRO A 199 6.49 0.52 15.45
N ALA A 200 5.28 0.98 15.11
CA ALA A 200 4.67 0.77 13.81
C ALA A 200 4.05 2.05 13.26
N ARG A 201 3.79 2.13 11.96
CA ARG A 201 3.16 3.28 11.30
C ARG A 201 2.04 2.84 10.36
N ILE A 202 1.00 3.68 10.29
CA ILE A 202 -0.09 3.52 9.32
C ILE A 202 0.41 3.97 7.96
N LEU A 203 0.26 3.11 6.97
CA LEU A 203 0.56 3.37 5.57
C LEU A 203 -0.73 3.59 4.76
N VAL A 204 -1.81 2.91 5.13
CA VAL A 204 -3.17 3.09 4.58
C VAL A 204 -4.12 3.26 5.75
N GLY A 205 -4.91 4.34 5.77
CA GLY A 205 -5.75 4.70 6.91
C GLY A 205 -6.92 5.60 6.50
N PRO A 206 -7.45 6.41 7.45
CA PRO A 206 -8.62 7.25 7.20
C PRO A 206 -8.43 8.16 5.98
N ASN A 207 -9.51 8.39 5.24
CA ASN A 207 -9.57 9.13 3.96
C ASN A 207 -8.97 8.38 2.75
N THR A 208 -8.33 7.22 2.93
CA THR A 208 -7.95 6.32 1.82
C THR A 208 -8.83 5.09 1.81
N VAL A 209 -9.05 4.52 2.99
CA VAL A 209 -10.05 3.49 3.26
C VAL A 209 -11.16 4.09 4.13
N GLY A 210 -12.29 3.38 4.25
CA GLY A 210 -13.37 3.75 5.17
C GLY A 210 -12.92 3.77 6.63
N ASP A 211 -13.80 4.14 7.56
CA ASP A 211 -13.44 4.38 8.98
C ASP A 211 -13.13 3.12 9.81
N SER A 212 -13.19 1.94 9.20
CA SER A 212 -12.96 0.67 9.89
C SER A 212 -11.46 0.39 10.10
N PRO A 213 -10.98 0.23 11.35
CA PRO A 213 -9.58 -0.09 11.61
C PRO A 213 -9.11 -1.42 11.03
N SER A 214 -10.02 -2.33 10.68
CA SER A 214 -9.70 -3.60 9.99
C SER A 214 -9.16 -3.39 8.58
N ASP A 215 -9.50 -2.26 7.95
CA ASP A 215 -9.05 -1.91 6.59
C ASP A 215 -7.75 -1.13 6.58
N PHE A 216 -7.30 -0.68 7.76
CA PHE A 216 -6.05 0.06 7.88
C PHE A 216 -4.89 -0.90 7.66
N VAL A 217 -3.82 -0.38 7.05
CA VAL A 217 -2.57 -1.10 6.89
C VAL A 217 -1.52 -0.44 7.76
N ALA A 218 -1.12 -1.15 8.81
CA ALA A 218 0.03 -0.78 9.64
C ALA A 218 1.24 -1.65 9.30
N ALA A 219 2.43 -1.06 9.34
CA ALA A 219 3.70 -1.76 9.12
C ALA A 219 4.72 -1.42 10.23
N PRO A 220 5.58 -2.37 10.63
CA PRO A 220 6.67 -2.13 11.57
C PRO A 220 7.61 -1.03 11.09
N LEU A 221 8.04 -0.16 12.01
CA LEU A 221 8.95 0.94 11.73
C LEU A 221 10.39 0.49 11.99
N VAL A 222 11.18 0.36 10.93
CA VAL A 222 12.56 -0.12 10.99
C VAL A 222 13.52 1.07 11.06
N GLU A 223 14.53 0.97 11.94
CA GLU A 223 15.58 1.98 12.06
C GLU A 223 16.71 1.73 11.05
N ILE A 224 17.21 2.81 10.44
CA ILE A 224 18.36 2.79 9.53
C ILE A 224 19.62 2.94 10.38
N PRO A 225 20.51 1.93 10.42
CA PRO A 225 21.77 2.02 11.14
C PRO A 225 22.67 3.11 10.54
N GLY A 226 23.34 3.91 11.36
CA GLY A 226 24.42 4.82 10.90
C GLY A 226 24.21 6.33 11.11
N GLY A 227 23.23 6.76 11.91
CA GLY A 227 23.16 8.16 12.34
C GLY A 227 24.37 8.58 13.19
N ARG A 228 24.84 9.83 13.06
CA ARG A 228 25.68 10.44 14.10
C ARG A 228 24.94 10.31 15.43
N ALA A 229 25.62 9.94 16.51
CA ALA A 229 25.02 9.71 17.85
C ALA A 229 24.18 10.87 18.45
N SER A 230 24.14 12.03 17.79
CA SER A 230 23.38 13.23 18.17
C SER A 230 22.15 13.51 17.26
N ALA A 231 21.97 12.76 16.17
CA ALA A 231 20.80 12.87 15.29
C ALA A 231 19.90 11.65 15.46
N ALA A 232 18.58 11.86 15.54
CA ALA A 232 17.61 10.76 15.56
C ALA A 232 17.87 9.83 14.35
N PRO A 233 17.91 8.50 14.56
CA PRO A 233 18.12 7.57 13.46
C PRO A 233 17.01 7.75 12.42
N GLY A 234 17.38 7.70 11.13
CA GLY A 234 16.40 7.63 10.05
C GLY A 234 15.56 6.36 10.23
N ARG A 235 14.28 6.43 9.87
CA ARG A 235 13.36 5.29 9.98
C ARG A 235 12.56 5.14 8.70
N TYR A 236 12.15 3.91 8.41
CA TYR A 236 11.30 3.61 7.27
C TYR A 236 10.27 2.54 7.62
N ALA A 237 9.18 2.53 6.87
CA ALA A 237 8.19 1.47 6.86
C ALA A 237 7.71 1.30 5.41
N TRP A 238 7.35 0.07 5.04
CA TRP A 238 6.78 -0.24 3.74
C TRP A 238 5.84 -1.43 3.84
N TRP A 239 4.92 -1.50 2.88
CA TRP A 239 4.01 -2.61 2.65
C TRP A 239 3.84 -2.72 1.14
N VAL A 240 3.70 -3.95 0.65
CA VAL A 240 3.33 -4.20 -0.74
C VAL A 240 1.85 -4.54 -0.78
N GLY A 241 1.07 -3.74 -1.51
CA GLY A 241 -0.30 -4.07 -1.88
C GLY A 241 -0.34 -4.87 -3.19
N ASP A 242 -1.15 -5.92 -3.23
CA ASP A 242 -1.38 -6.68 -4.45
C ASP A 242 -2.36 -5.94 -5.35
N GLU A 243 -1.88 -5.44 -6.48
CA GLU A 243 -2.69 -4.71 -7.45
C GLU A 243 -3.16 -5.61 -8.60
N ASN A 244 -2.51 -6.76 -8.82
CA ASN A 244 -2.80 -7.69 -9.91
C ASN A 244 -4.03 -8.57 -9.62
N MET A 245 -4.38 -8.77 -8.35
CA MET A 245 -5.58 -9.49 -7.93
C MET A 245 -6.84 -8.61 -7.83
N LYS A 246 -6.70 -7.28 -7.87
CA LYS A 246 -7.84 -6.37 -7.75
C LYS A 246 -8.68 -6.35 -9.02
N ALA A 247 -9.98 -6.17 -8.83
CA ALA A 247 -10.97 -6.01 -9.89
C ALA A 247 -10.71 -4.70 -10.66
N ARG A 248 -10.72 -4.75 -11.99
CA ARG A 248 -10.33 -3.60 -12.81
C ARG A 248 -11.55 -2.79 -13.26
N VAL A 249 -11.79 -1.68 -12.59
CA VAL A 249 -13.03 -0.87 -12.74
C VAL A 249 -13.11 -0.08 -14.05
N ASN A 250 -11.98 0.28 -14.67
CA ASN A 250 -11.95 1.12 -15.87
C ASN A 250 -11.98 0.34 -17.18
N LEU A 251 -12.44 -0.90 -17.15
CA LEU A 251 -12.64 -1.66 -18.38
C LEU A 251 -13.98 -1.23 -19.02
N PRO A 252 -14.10 -1.11 -20.36
CA PRO A 252 -15.37 -0.89 -21.06
C PRO A 252 -16.09 -2.20 -21.41
N MET A 253 -17.43 -2.23 -21.37
CA MET A 253 -18.19 -3.44 -21.68
C MET A 253 -17.91 -3.86 -23.13
N VAL A 254 -17.60 -5.15 -23.29
CA VAL A 254 -17.36 -5.72 -24.61
C VAL A 254 -18.70 -5.90 -25.34
N GLU A 255 -18.74 -5.58 -26.63
CA GLU A 255 -19.93 -5.79 -27.47
C GLU A 255 -20.50 -7.21 -27.31
N GLU A 256 -21.82 -7.36 -27.45
CA GLU A 256 -22.53 -8.61 -27.19
C GLU A 256 -21.94 -9.82 -27.94
N VAL A 257 -21.55 -9.60 -29.20
CA VAL A 257 -20.90 -10.59 -30.07
C VAL A 257 -19.53 -11.05 -29.60
N ASN A 258 -18.92 -10.37 -28.63
CA ASN A 258 -17.59 -10.64 -28.10
C ASN A 258 -17.62 -10.96 -26.59
N LYS A 259 -18.81 -11.01 -25.95
CA LYS A 259 -18.97 -11.29 -24.51
C LYS A 259 -18.32 -12.61 -24.07
N TYR A 260 -18.28 -13.63 -24.92
CA TYR A 260 -17.60 -14.89 -24.60
C TYR A 260 -16.08 -14.73 -24.41
N ARG A 261 -15.48 -13.66 -24.92
CA ARG A 261 -14.05 -13.31 -24.69
C ARG A 261 -13.86 -12.47 -23.43
N ALA A 262 -14.92 -11.82 -22.92
CA ALA A 262 -14.87 -10.99 -21.73
C ALA A 262 -14.63 -11.82 -20.46
N PHE A 263 -15.25 -13.01 -20.37
CA PHE A 263 -15.04 -13.99 -19.28
C PHE A 263 -13.62 -14.61 -19.23
N VAL A 264 -12.78 -14.33 -20.22
CA VAL A 264 -11.37 -14.74 -20.18
C VAL A 264 -10.53 -13.76 -19.35
N VAL A 265 -11.03 -12.54 -19.12
CA VAL A 265 -10.38 -11.51 -18.31
C VAL A 265 -10.95 -11.56 -16.90
N SER A 266 -10.32 -12.34 -16.02
CA SER A 266 -10.72 -12.51 -14.60
C SER A 266 -10.97 -11.18 -13.86
N GLN A 267 -10.28 -10.13 -14.26
CA GLN A 267 -10.38 -8.79 -13.67
C GLN A 267 -11.72 -8.09 -13.95
N ARG A 268 -12.38 -8.42 -15.07
CA ARG A 268 -13.70 -7.87 -15.42
C ARG A 268 -14.79 -8.58 -14.63
N ASP A 269 -14.79 -9.91 -14.64
CA ASP A 269 -15.82 -10.71 -13.98
C ASP A 269 -15.95 -10.36 -12.50
N ALA A 270 -14.84 -10.01 -11.84
CA ALA A 270 -14.87 -9.53 -10.47
C ALA A 270 -15.65 -8.20 -10.31
N VAL A 271 -15.48 -7.24 -11.23
CA VAL A 271 -16.26 -5.98 -11.22
C VAL A 271 -17.74 -6.27 -11.44
N GLU A 272 -18.05 -7.11 -12.43
CA GLU A 272 -19.44 -7.50 -12.72
C GLU A 272 -20.05 -8.35 -11.60
N LEU A 273 -19.27 -9.04 -10.77
CA LEU A 273 -19.78 -9.73 -9.58
C LEU A 273 -20.07 -8.75 -8.44
N ILE A 274 -19.20 -7.74 -8.25
CA ILE A 274 -19.44 -6.65 -7.30
C ILE A 274 -20.70 -5.88 -7.70
N ASP A 275 -20.91 -5.72 -9.01
CA ASP A 275 -22.10 -5.14 -9.59
C ASP A 275 -23.30 -6.09 -9.48
N ALA A 276 -23.27 -7.30 -10.05
CA ALA A 276 -24.39 -8.25 -10.15
C ALA A 276 -25.01 -8.73 -8.83
N VAL A 277 -24.39 -8.42 -7.69
CA VAL A 277 -25.06 -8.47 -6.38
C VAL A 277 -26.23 -7.47 -6.28
N HIS A 278 -26.50 -6.68 -7.33
CA HIS A 278 -27.66 -5.84 -7.67
C HIS A 278 -29.09 -6.38 -7.46
N LYS A 279 -29.25 -7.54 -6.81
CA LYS A 279 -30.53 -7.96 -6.22
C LYS A 279 -30.34 -8.43 -4.79
N ALA A 280 -29.44 -7.78 -4.06
CA ALA A 280 -29.32 -7.91 -2.64
C ALA A 280 -30.68 -7.56 -2.04
N ASP A 281 -31.30 -8.54 -1.41
CA ASP A 281 -32.24 -8.31 -0.32
C ASP A 281 -31.62 -7.21 0.57
N GLU A 282 -32.23 -6.02 0.59
CA GLU A 282 -31.81 -4.76 1.27
C GLU A 282 -31.36 -4.97 2.74
N THR A 283 -31.60 -6.16 3.29
CA THR A 283 -31.30 -6.54 4.67
C THR A 283 -29.88 -7.05 4.91
N THR A 284 -29.06 -7.29 3.88
CA THR A 284 -27.77 -8.03 4.04
C THR A 284 -26.50 -7.32 3.60
N LEU A 285 -26.55 -6.30 2.74
CA LEU A 285 -25.35 -5.64 2.19
C LEU A 285 -25.44 -4.12 2.32
N ASP A 286 -24.31 -3.49 2.62
CA ASP A 286 -24.18 -2.04 2.76
C ASP A 286 -24.20 -1.38 1.37
N SER A 287 -24.90 -0.25 1.20
CA SER A 287 -24.87 0.54 -0.03
C SER A 287 -23.47 0.99 -0.41
N ALA A 288 -22.56 1.14 0.56
CA ALA A 288 -21.15 1.43 0.34
C ALA A 288 -20.38 0.30 -0.39
N ASP A 289 -20.95 -0.91 -0.44
CA ASP A 289 -20.35 -2.11 -1.04
C ASP A 289 -20.54 -2.17 -2.57
N MET A 290 -21.48 -1.38 -3.10
CA MET A 290 -22.03 -1.53 -4.44
C MET A 290 -21.53 -0.42 -5.38
N LEU A 291 -21.21 -0.80 -6.62
CA LEU A 291 -20.83 0.14 -7.69
C LEU A 291 -22.01 0.99 -8.18
N ASP A 292 -23.20 0.40 -8.18
CA ASP A 292 -24.47 1.08 -8.41
C ASP A 292 -25.49 0.55 -7.36
N PRO A 293 -25.60 1.17 -6.18
CA PRO A 293 -26.48 0.68 -5.11
C PRO A 293 -27.99 0.69 -5.44
N GLN A 294 -28.46 1.42 -6.45
CA GLN A 294 -29.90 1.52 -6.76
C GLN A 294 -30.30 0.99 -8.14
N GLY A 295 -29.36 0.62 -9.02
CA GLY A 295 -29.61 0.00 -10.33
C GLY A 295 -30.35 0.87 -11.37
N ASP A 296 -31.07 1.90 -10.91
CA ASP A 296 -31.74 2.92 -11.73
C ASP A 296 -30.95 4.25 -11.75
N ASP A 297 -29.92 4.40 -10.91
CA ASP A 297 -29.20 5.67 -10.73
C ASP A 297 -28.05 5.86 -11.74
N GLY A 298 -27.62 4.80 -12.43
CA GLY A 298 -26.60 4.88 -13.48
C GLY A 298 -25.26 5.41 -12.98
N LEU A 299 -24.93 5.11 -11.71
CA LEU A 299 -23.74 5.60 -11.02
C LEU A 299 -22.45 5.14 -11.70
N TYR A 300 -22.43 3.89 -12.14
CA TYR A 300 -21.36 3.28 -12.90
C TYR A 300 -21.95 2.71 -14.20
N ASP A 301 -21.67 3.37 -15.33
CA ASP A 301 -22.03 2.84 -16.66
C ASP A 301 -20.79 2.19 -17.31
N PRO A 302 -20.75 0.86 -17.46
CA PRO A 302 -19.62 0.17 -18.11
C PRO A 302 -19.49 0.50 -19.61
N SER A 303 -20.48 1.20 -20.18
CA SER A 303 -20.48 1.69 -21.57
C SER A 303 -20.06 3.17 -21.69
N ASP A 304 -19.79 3.88 -20.58
CA ASP A 304 -19.38 5.28 -20.63
C ASP A 304 -18.03 5.41 -21.36
N ALA A 305 -17.99 6.27 -22.38
CA ALA A 305 -16.78 6.52 -23.17
C ALA A 305 -15.62 7.10 -22.34
N ARG A 306 -15.91 7.71 -21.18
CA ARG A 306 -14.91 8.25 -20.25
C ARG A 306 -14.33 7.19 -19.32
N LEU A 307 -14.97 6.01 -19.20
CA LEU A 307 -14.53 4.96 -18.28
C LEU A 307 -13.07 4.52 -18.49
N PRO A 308 -12.58 4.32 -19.73
CA PRO A 308 -11.17 3.99 -19.98
C PRO A 308 -10.19 5.11 -19.63
N GLU A 309 -10.64 6.36 -19.49
CA GLU A 309 -9.80 7.51 -19.15
C GLU A 309 -9.45 7.55 -17.65
N ILE A 310 -10.14 6.77 -16.83
CA ILE A 310 -9.89 6.65 -15.40
C ILE A 310 -8.61 5.87 -15.17
N PHE A 311 -7.60 6.52 -14.60
CA PHE A 311 -6.29 5.92 -14.31
C PHE A 311 -6.01 5.76 -12.80
N SER A 312 -6.90 6.23 -11.93
CA SER A 312 -6.93 5.94 -10.49
C SER A 312 -8.38 5.83 -10.02
N THR A 313 -8.61 5.08 -8.95
CA THR A 313 -9.94 4.92 -8.34
C THR A 313 -10.49 6.23 -7.79
N GLU A 314 -9.62 7.17 -7.40
CA GLU A 314 -9.98 8.53 -6.96
C GLU A 314 -10.69 9.36 -8.05
N LEU A 315 -10.58 8.96 -9.32
CA LEU A 315 -11.25 9.63 -10.44
C LEU A 315 -12.61 9.02 -10.78
N LEU A 316 -13.02 7.92 -10.13
CA LEU A 316 -14.36 7.35 -10.31
C LEU A 316 -15.48 8.38 -10.11
N PRO A 317 -15.44 9.26 -9.09
CA PRO A 317 -16.46 10.29 -8.90
C PRO A 317 -16.63 11.26 -10.09
N LEU A 318 -15.68 11.32 -11.02
CA LEU A 318 -15.75 12.17 -12.22
C LEU A 318 -16.69 11.60 -13.30
N LEU A 319 -16.98 10.29 -13.26
CA LEU A 319 -17.98 9.68 -14.15
C LEU A 319 -19.33 10.32 -13.91
N THR A 320 -19.73 10.43 -12.65
CA THR A 320 -21.09 10.82 -12.28
C THR A 320 -21.04 11.93 -11.22
N PRO A 321 -20.71 13.18 -11.60
CA PRO A 321 -20.47 14.27 -10.63
C PRO A 321 -21.66 14.55 -9.71
N ALA A 322 -22.88 14.28 -10.18
CA ALA A 322 -24.12 14.47 -9.42
C ALA A 322 -24.22 13.57 -8.17
N ALA A 323 -23.50 12.44 -8.15
CA ALA A 323 -23.46 11.48 -7.06
C ALA A 323 -22.01 11.04 -6.75
N SER A 324 -21.10 12.03 -6.80
CA SER A 324 -19.67 11.84 -6.56
C SER A 324 -19.35 11.26 -5.17
N GLY A 325 -20.17 11.55 -4.16
CA GLY A 325 -19.99 11.05 -2.79
C GLY A 325 -20.19 9.54 -2.65
N ASP A 326 -21.09 8.93 -3.44
CA ASP A 326 -21.35 7.48 -3.37
C ASP A 326 -20.18 6.70 -3.98
N LEU A 327 -19.68 7.15 -5.14
CA LEU A 327 -18.50 6.57 -5.77
C LEU A 327 -17.21 6.79 -4.96
N GLU A 328 -17.12 7.91 -4.24
CA GLU A 328 -16.02 8.16 -3.29
C GLU A 328 -16.09 7.18 -2.11
N THR A 329 -17.29 7.00 -1.54
CA THR A 329 -17.52 6.04 -0.45
C THR A 329 -17.23 4.62 -0.89
N PHE A 330 -17.69 4.22 -2.08
CA PHE A 330 -17.37 2.93 -2.69
C PHE A 330 -15.86 2.74 -2.88
N ALA A 331 -15.16 3.74 -3.43
CA ALA A 331 -13.72 3.65 -3.66
C ALA A 331 -12.92 3.51 -2.36
N GLN A 332 -13.38 4.16 -1.28
CA GLN A 332 -12.79 4.01 0.05
C GLN A 332 -13.10 2.64 0.67
N TYR A 333 -14.35 2.18 0.58
CA TYR A 333 -14.77 0.90 1.13
C TYR A 333 -14.08 -0.28 0.42
N ARG A 334 -13.98 -0.23 -0.92
CA ARG A 334 -13.39 -1.29 -1.76
C ARG A 334 -11.94 -1.04 -2.16
N PHE A 335 -11.23 -0.14 -1.50
CA PHE A 335 -9.83 0.20 -1.82
C PHE A 335 -8.89 -1.01 -2.02
N HIS A 336 -9.09 -2.07 -1.22
CA HIS A 336 -8.29 -3.29 -1.30
C HIS A 336 -8.73 -4.27 -2.38
N ASP A 337 -9.91 -4.05 -2.97
CA ASP A 337 -10.57 -4.99 -3.90
C ASP A 337 -10.63 -4.44 -5.33
N VAL A 338 -10.63 -3.12 -5.52
CA VAL A 338 -10.74 -2.48 -6.84
C VAL A 338 -9.52 -1.65 -7.22
N SER A 339 -9.26 -1.55 -8.53
CA SER A 339 -8.15 -0.82 -9.12
C SER A 339 -8.46 -0.31 -10.52
N ALA A 340 -7.85 0.80 -10.93
CA ALA A 340 -7.86 1.27 -12.33
C ALA A 340 -6.66 0.76 -13.17
N ARG A 341 -5.75 0.00 -12.56
CA ARG A 341 -4.44 -0.37 -13.16
C ARG A 341 -4.12 -1.85 -13.15
N SER A 342 -4.95 -2.67 -12.50
CA SER A 342 -4.74 -4.12 -12.40
C SER A 342 -4.38 -4.75 -13.74
N GLN A 343 -3.29 -5.51 -13.78
CA GLN A 343 -2.80 -6.24 -14.94
C GLN A 343 -2.49 -7.67 -14.50
N SER A 344 -2.92 -8.64 -15.29
CA SER A 344 -2.70 -10.05 -15.01
C SER A 344 -2.40 -10.77 -16.33
N VAL A 345 -1.65 -11.86 -16.19
CA VAL A 345 -1.34 -12.80 -17.27
C VAL A 345 -1.72 -14.19 -16.80
N LEU A 346 -2.20 -15.02 -17.72
CA LEU A 346 -2.48 -16.42 -17.41
C LEU A 346 -1.15 -17.17 -17.29
N SER A 347 -0.67 -17.33 -16.06
CA SER A 347 0.53 -18.12 -15.74
C SER A 347 0.19 -19.50 -15.18
N ASP A 348 1.07 -20.46 -15.42
CA ASP A 348 1.05 -21.76 -14.75
C ASP A 348 1.83 -21.62 -13.44
N THR A 349 1.13 -21.50 -12.32
CA THR A 349 1.76 -21.37 -11.00
C THR A 349 2.30 -22.68 -10.46
N TYR A 350 1.94 -23.82 -11.06
CA TYR A 350 2.43 -25.14 -10.66
C TYR A 350 3.80 -25.41 -11.28
N ALA A 351 3.91 -25.26 -12.60
CA ALA A 351 5.11 -25.57 -13.36
C ALA A 351 5.91 -24.34 -13.82
N GLY A 352 5.35 -23.14 -13.73
CA GLY A 352 5.97 -21.90 -14.22
C GLY A 352 5.64 -21.64 -15.68
N GLY A 353 5.89 -20.41 -16.14
CA GLY A 353 5.60 -19.97 -17.50
C GLY A 353 4.14 -19.56 -17.74
N LEU A 354 3.81 -19.28 -19.00
CA LEU A 354 2.46 -18.88 -19.43
C LEU A 354 1.60 -20.10 -19.76
N LYS A 355 0.33 -20.06 -19.36
CA LYS A 355 -0.66 -21.06 -19.79
C LYS A 355 -0.86 -20.94 -21.30
N LYS A 356 -0.79 -22.07 -21.99
CA LYS A 356 -1.09 -22.16 -23.43
C LYS A 356 -2.61 -22.17 -23.62
N ASP A 357 -3.10 -21.30 -24.51
CA ASP A 357 -4.49 -21.33 -24.94
C ASP A 357 -4.72 -22.51 -25.90
N LEU A 358 -5.46 -23.52 -25.43
CA LEU A 358 -5.81 -24.70 -26.22
C LEU A 358 -7.01 -24.47 -27.14
N SER A 359 -7.72 -23.35 -27.01
CA SER A 359 -8.93 -23.07 -27.79
C SER A 359 -8.63 -23.00 -29.29
N ALA A 360 -7.51 -22.39 -29.67
CA ALA A 360 -7.08 -22.33 -31.06
C ALA A 360 -6.63 -23.71 -31.61
N LEU A 361 -5.98 -24.52 -30.76
CA LEU A 361 -5.52 -25.86 -31.13
C LEU A 361 -6.69 -26.83 -31.32
N LEU A 362 -7.76 -26.68 -30.53
CA LEU A 362 -8.96 -27.51 -30.57
C LEU A 362 -10.01 -27.02 -31.59
N ALA A 363 -9.97 -25.73 -31.96
CA ALA A 363 -10.92 -25.15 -32.92
C ALA A 363 -10.65 -25.54 -34.38
N THR A 364 -9.46 -26.06 -34.69
CA THR A 364 -9.16 -26.68 -35.98
C THR A 364 -8.68 -28.10 -35.71
N GLY A 365 -9.05 -29.08 -36.54
CA GLY A 365 -8.64 -30.48 -36.40
C GLY A 365 -7.14 -30.71 -36.63
N SER A 366 -6.29 -29.95 -35.95
CA SER A 366 -4.85 -30.09 -35.94
C SER A 366 -4.50 -31.42 -35.32
N THR A 367 -3.70 -32.20 -36.04
CA THR A 367 -3.26 -33.53 -35.61
C THR A 367 -1.94 -33.49 -34.85
N GLU A 368 -1.33 -32.32 -34.67
CA GLU A 368 -0.10 -32.11 -33.92
C GLU A 368 -0.12 -30.74 -33.19
N PRO A 369 0.57 -30.61 -32.05
CA PRO A 369 0.59 -29.42 -31.19
C PRO A 369 1.36 -28.21 -31.75
#